data_AF-A0A7C6RAX6-F1
#
_entry.id   AF-A0A7C6RAX6-F1
#
_cell.length_a   1.000
_cell.length_b   1.000
_cell.length_c   1.000
_cell.angle_alpha   90.00
_cell.angle_beta   90.00
_cell.angle_gamma   90.00
#
_symmetry.space_group_name_H-M   'P 1'
#
loop_
_entity.id
_entity.type
_entity.pdbx_description
1 polymer ?
#
loop_
_entity_poly.entity_id
_entity_poly.type
_entity_poly.pdbx_seq_one_letter_code
_entity_poly.pdbx_strand_id
1 'polypeptide(L)' 'MKIDIFKEMEKHGFEQIIFNYDKTTGLKCIIAIHDTTLGPALGGCRMWPYETEDEALT' A
#
# COMPACT_ATOMS: atom_id res chain seq x y z
N MET A 1 5.74 -0.46 14.79
CA MET A 1 4.79 -1.15 15.70
C MET A 1 4.00 -2.04 14.79
N LYS A 2 4.10 -3.36 14.92
CA LYS A 2 3.65 -4.28 13.86
C LYS A 2 2.19 -4.03 13.49
N ILE A 3 1.95 -3.57 12.26
CA ILE A 3 0.60 -3.33 11.75
C ILE A 3 -0.10 -4.67 11.48
N ASP A 4 -1.35 -4.78 11.91
CA ASP A 4 -2.25 -5.83 11.47
C ASP A 4 -2.97 -5.37 10.20
N ILE A 5 -2.41 -5.75 9.05
CA ILE A 5 -2.83 -5.25 7.73
C ILE A 5 -4.31 -5.59 7.47
N PHE A 6 -4.74 -6.82 7.79
CA PHE A 6 -6.13 -7.23 7.52
C PHE A 6 -7.12 -6.48 8.41
N LYS A 7 -6.77 -6.23 9.68
CA LYS A 7 -7.60 -5.45 10.58
C LYS A 7 -7.75 -4.00 10.13
N GLU A 8 -6.68 -3.38 9.66
CA GLU A 8 -6.75 -2.01 9.13
C GLU A 8 -7.50 -1.96 7.78
N MET A 9 -7.31 -2.95 6.91
CA MET A 9 -8.09 -3.07 5.67
C MET A 9 -9.59 -3.19 5.96
N GLU A 10 -10.00 -4.05 6.88
CA GLU A 10 -11.41 -4.21 7.29
C GLU A 10 -11.97 -2.91 7.87
N LYS A 11 -11.22 -2.29 8.78
CA LYS A 11 -11.62 -1.04 9.46
C LYS A 11 -11.84 0.12 8.49
N HIS A 12 -11.02 0.21 7.44
CA HIS A 12 -11.07 1.32 6.48
C HIS A 12 -11.75 0.97 5.15
N GLY A 13 -12.11 -0.30 4.94
CA GLY A 13 -12.78 -0.77 3.73
C GLY A 13 -11.87 -0.85 2.51
N PHE A 14 -10.57 -1.14 2.67
CA PHE A 14 -9.67 -1.33 1.54
C PHE A 14 -9.93 -2.66 0.83
N GLU A 15 -10.02 -2.61 -0.50
CA GLU A 15 -10.12 -3.81 -1.35
C GLU A 15 -8.79 -4.57 -1.44
N GLN A 16 -7.67 -3.86 -1.65
CA GLN A 16 -6.37 -4.51 -1.91
C GLN A 16 -5.18 -3.69 -1.40
N ILE A 17 -4.18 -4.40 -0.89
CA ILE A 17 -2.82 -3.89 -0.66
C ILE A 17 -1.86 -4.83 -1.40
N ILE A 18 -1.06 -4.28 -2.31
CA ILE A 18 -0.18 -5.06 -3.20
C ILE A 18 1.27 -4.65 -2.92
N PHE A 19 2.09 -5.60 -2.48
CA PHE A 19 3.52 -5.40 -2.26
C PHE A 19 4.30 -5.88 -3.47
N ASN A 20 5.09 -4.98 -4.05
CA ASN A 20 5.97 -5.27 -5.17
C ASN A 20 7.42 -5.11 -4.74
N TYR A 21 8.22 -6.11 -5.06
CA TYR A 21 9.66 -6.06 -4.94
C TYR A 21 10.30 -6.47 -6.26
N ASP A 22 11.13 -5.59 -6.83
CA ASP A 22 12.01 -5.96 -7.94
C ASP A 22 13.46 -6.02 -7.45
N LYS A 23 14.03 -7.21 -7.53
CA LYS A 23 15.41 -7.47 -7.11
C LYS A 23 16.43 -6.74 -7.99
N THR A 24 16.13 -6.55 -9.28
CA THR A 24 17.09 -6.01 -10.24
C THR A 24 17.34 -4.53 -10.02
N THR A 25 16.26 -3.77 -9.83
CA THR A 25 16.32 -2.32 -9.55
C THR A 25 16.38 -2.00 -8.05
N GLY A 26 16.05 -2.96 -7.19
CA GLY A 26 15.89 -2.74 -5.75
C GLY A 26 14.57 -2.05 -5.39
N LEU A 27 13.65 -1.89 -6.33
CA LEU A 27 12.35 -1.25 -6.10
C LEU A 27 11.59 -1.99 -5.01
N LYS A 28 11.16 -1.24 -3.99
CA LYS A 28 10.11 -1.63 -3.05
C LYS A 28 8.93 -0.69 -3.26
N CYS A 29 7.75 -1.24 -3.52
CA CYS A 29 6.55 -0.47 -3.79
C CYS A 29 5.35 -1.10 -3.09
N ILE A 30 4.44 -0.25 -2.65
CA ILE A 30 3.16 -0.63 -2.07
C ILE A 30 2.09 0.09 -2.89
N ILE A 31 1.14 -0.66 -3.43
CA ILE A 31 -0.03 -0.12 -4.12
C ILE A 31 -1.23 -0.41 -3.23
N ALA A 32 -1.90 0.64 -2.75
CA ALA A 32 -3.11 0.53 -1.96
C ALA A 32 -4.33 0.92 -2.81
N ILE A 33 -5.32 0.04 -2.89
CA ILE A 33 -6.59 0.26 -3.58
C ILE A 33 -7.69 0.27 -2.53
N HIS A 34 -8.30 1.44 -2.36
CA HIS A 34 -9.37 1.64 -1.37
C HIS A 34 -10.70 1.10 -1.89
N ASP A 35 -11.21 1.62 -2.99
CA ASP A 35 -12.52 1.26 -3.56
C ASP A 35 -12.47 1.40 -5.09
N THR A 36 -13.04 0.42 -5.80
CA THR A 36 -13.20 0.43 -7.26
C THR A 36 -14.67 0.44 -7.71
N THR A 37 -15.62 0.70 -6.81
CA THR A 37 -17.07 0.73 -7.09
C THR A 37 -17.45 1.62 -8.26
N LEU A 38 -16.81 2.80 -8.40
CA LEU A 38 -17.11 3.76 -9.47
C LEU A 38 -16.26 3.57 -10.74
N GLY A 39 -15.32 2.62 -10.74
CA GLY A 39 -14.41 2.36 -11.85
C GLY A 39 -12.97 2.12 -11.39
N PRO A 40 -12.01 2.12 -12.34
CA PRO A 40 -10.61 1.87 -12.03
C PRO A 40 -10.04 2.89 -11.04
N ALA A 41 -9.26 2.41 -10.07
CA ALA A 41 -8.58 3.28 -9.12
C ALA A 41 -7.52 4.16 -9.83
N LEU A 42 -7.59 5.47 -9.60
CA LEU A 42 -6.59 6.43 -10.03
C LEU A 42 -5.98 7.08 -8.79
N GLY A 43 -4.65 7.02 -8.68
CA GLY A 43 -3.91 7.55 -7.55
C GLY A 43 -2.55 8.09 -7.97
N GLY A 44 -2.01 9.01 -7.17
CA GLY A 44 -0.65 9.53 -7.36
C GLY A 44 0.41 8.52 -6.91
N CYS A 45 1.64 8.69 -7.41
CA CYS A 45 2.81 7.96 -6.92
C CYS A 45 3.61 8.86 -5.98
N ARG A 46 3.88 8.37 -4.76
CA ARG A 46 4.78 9.02 -3.81
C ARG A 46 6.04 8.19 -3.65
N MET A 47 7.20 8.83 -3.81
CA MET A 47 8.49 8.25 -3.49
C MET A 47 9.06 9.01 -2.28
N TRP A 48 9.29 8.29 -1.19
CA TRP A 48 9.77 8.87 0.07
C TRP A 48 10.62 7.86 0.83
N PRO A 49 11.72 8.27 1.49
CA PRO A 49 12.56 7.38 2.29
C PRO A 49 11.96 7.19 3.69
N TYR A 50 10.95 6.33 3.80
CA TYR A 50 10.41 5.91 5.10
C TYR A 50 11.44 5.05 5.86
N GLU A 51 11.49 5.17 7.19
CA GLU A 51 12.42 4.40 8.01
C GLU A 51 12.00 2.93 8.13
N THR A 52 10.69 2.67 8.04
CA THR A 52 10.13 1.31 8.15
C THR A 52 9.00 1.06 7.15
N GLU A 53 8.73 -0.22 6.85
CA GLU A 53 7.57 -0.60 6.03
C GLU A 53 6.23 -0.24 6.69
N ASP A 54 6.17 -0.27 8.03
CA ASP A 54 4.97 0.14 8.79
C ASP A 54 4.67 1.63 8.52
N GLU A 55 5.69 2.50 8.53
CA GLU A 55 5.52 3.94 8.24
C GLU A 55 5.05 4.20 6.80
N ALA A 56 5.50 3.38 5.84
CA ALA A 56 5.05 3.49 4.46
C ALA A 56 3.59 3.05 4.26
N LEU A 57 3.01 2.31 5.21
CA LEU A 57 1.63 1.82 5.19
C LEU A 57 0.62 2.75 5.89
N THR A 58 1.08 3.79 6.60
CA THR A 58 0.24 4.70 7.42
C THR A 58 0.20 6.13 6.92
#